data_AF-A0A8X6UZS3-F1
#
_entry.id   AF-A0A8X6UZS3-F1
#
_cell.length_a   1.000
_cell.length_b   1.000
_cell.length_c   1.000
_cell.angle_alpha   90.00
_cell.angle_beta   90.00
_cell.angle_gamma   90.00
#
_symmetry.space_group_name_H-M   'P 1'
#
loop_
_entity.id
_entity.type
_entity.pdbx_description
1 polymer ?
#
loop_
_entity_poly.entity_id
_entity_poly.type
_entity_poly.pdbx_seq_one_letter_code
_entity_poly.pdbx_strand_id
1 'polypeptide(L)' 'MENRVEYLTSRDEDPTSYEIEIDLDELLDIEGDFNRKAWLGGKVIGAKKSQENVEKFISELLQRAKTL' A
#
# COMPACT_ATOMS: atom_id res chain seq x y z
N MET A 1 20.27 31.95 -22.00
CA MET A 1 19.70 31.35 -20.78
C MET A 1 18.39 30.72 -21.19
N GLU A 2 18.41 29.46 -21.60
CA GLU A 2 17.19 28.70 -21.86
C GLU A 2 17.16 27.55 -20.87
N ASN A 3 16.38 27.75 -19.80
CA ASN A 3 16.04 26.73 -18.83
C ASN A 3 15.22 25.66 -19.53
N ARG A 4 15.87 24.57 -19.92
CA ARG A 4 15.17 23.33 -20.26
C ARG A 4 14.78 22.66 -18.95
N VAL A 5 13.54 22.89 -18.51
CA VAL A 5 12.92 22.09 -17.46
C VAL A 5 12.68 20.71 -18.07
N GLU A 6 13.66 19.83 -17.93
CA GLU A 6 13.46 18.40 -18.14
C GLU A 6 12.44 17.93 -17.13
N TYR A 7 11.22 17.68 -17.62
CA TYR A 7 10.18 16.99 -16.91
C TYR A 7 10.74 15.65 -16.43
N LEU A 8 11.13 15.58 -15.15
CA LEU A 8 11.35 14.33 -14.43
C LEU A 8 10.00 13.67 -14.17
N THR A 9 9.31 13.30 -15.26
CA THR A 9 8.35 12.21 -15.22
C THR A 9 9.14 10.92 -15.46
N SER A 10 9.97 10.55 -14.48
CA SER A 10 10.18 9.12 -14.21
C SER A 10 8.92 8.62 -13.51
N ARG A 11 7.81 8.65 -14.26
CA ARG A 11 6.68 7.78 -14.03
C ARG A 11 7.20 6.41 -14.43
N ASP A 12 7.80 5.72 -13.47
CA ASP A 12 7.68 4.27 -13.40
C ASP A 12 6.19 3.95 -13.15
N GLU A 13 5.33 4.35 -14.09
CA GLU A 13 3.99 3.81 -14.20
C GLU A 13 4.17 2.40 -14.73
N ASP A 14 4.57 1.51 -13.81
CA ASP A 14 4.33 0.11 -13.99
C ASP A 14 2.79 -0.05 -14.06
N PRO A 15 2.21 -0.35 -15.23
CA PRO A 15 0.75 -0.40 -15.41
C PRO A 15 0.12 -1.57 -14.63
N THR A 16 0.93 -2.31 -13.85
CA THR A 16 0.50 -3.34 -12.91
C THR A 16 0.52 -2.89 -11.45
N SER A 17 0.94 -1.65 -11.17
CA SER A 17 0.80 -1.04 -9.85
C SER A 17 -0.66 -0.69 -9.61
N TYR A 18 -1.43 -1.67 -9.13
CA TYR A 18 -2.71 -1.39 -8.50
C TYR A 18 -2.42 -0.56 -7.25
N GLU A 19 -2.54 0.76 -7.39
CA GLU A 19 -2.48 1.68 -6.25
C GLU A 19 -3.72 1.45 -5.41
N ILE A 20 -3.53 0.84 -4.25
CA ILE A 20 -4.60 0.61 -3.28
C ILE A 20 -4.47 1.71 -2.24
N GLU A 21 -5.45 2.61 -2.23
CA GLU A 21 -5.59 3.59 -1.18
C GLU A 21 -6.08 2.90 0.10
N ILE A 22 -5.33 3.09 1.18
CA ILE A 22 -5.63 2.54 2.50
C ILE A 22 -5.84 3.71 3.45
N ASP A 23 -7.04 3.79 4.02
CA ASP A 23 -7.35 4.72 5.09
C ASP A 23 -6.69 4.24 6.39
N LEU A 24 -5.79 5.07 6.94
CA LEU A 24 -5.05 4.75 8.16
C LEU A 24 -5.91 4.93 9.41
N ASP A 25 -6.84 5.88 9.42
CA ASP A 25 -7.72 6.10 10.57
C ASP A 25 -8.68 4.90 10.71
N GLU A 26 -9.25 4.43 9.59
CA GLU A 26 -10.07 3.20 9.56
C GLU A 26 -9.26 1.99 10.03
N LEU A 27 -7.99 1.86 9.61
CA LEU A 27 -7.13 0.76 10.04
C LEU A 27 -6.81 0.81 11.55
N LEU A 28 -6.62 2.01 12.10
CA LEU A 28 -6.34 2.22 13.52
C LEU A 28 -7.57 1.94 14.39
N ASP A 29 -8.77 2.28 13.91
CA ASP A 29 -10.05 1.99 14.59
C ASP A 29 -10.35 0.49 14.69
N ILE A 30 -9.79 -0.33 13.79
CA ILE A 30 -9.98 -1.79 13.86
C ILE A 30 -9.23 -2.37 15.06
N GLU A 31 -9.97 -2.95 15.99
CA GLU A 31 -9.40 -3.64 17.14
C GLU A 31 -8.86 -5.03 16.76
N GLY A 32 -7.59 -5.27 17.10
CA GLY A 32 -6.93 -6.57 16.98
C GLY A 32 -6.26 -6.83 15.63
N ASP A 33 -5.04 -7.37 15.68
CA ASP A 33 -4.21 -7.66 14.50
C ASP A 33 -4.89 -8.60 13.50
N PHE A 34 -5.66 -9.58 13.99
CA PHE A 34 -6.37 -10.53 13.13
C PHE A 34 -7.39 -9.81 12.23
N ASN A 35 -8.18 -8.90 12.80
CA ASN A 35 -9.18 -8.13 12.07
C ASN A 35 -8.53 -7.15 11.09
N ARG A 36 -7.45 -6.48 11.51
CA ARG A 36 -6.69 -5.59 10.63
C ARG A 36 -6.09 -6.36 9.44
N LYS A 37 -5.56 -7.56 9.67
CA LYS A 37 -5.01 -8.43 8.61
C LYS A 37 -6.10 -8.87 7.62
N ALA A 38 -7.29 -9.23 8.12
CA ALA A 38 -8.42 -9.62 7.27
C ALA A 38 -8.94 -8.44 6.43
N TRP A 39 -9.08 -7.26 7.03
CA TRP A 39 -9.52 -6.03 6.33
C TRP A 39 -8.53 -5.64 5.24
N LEU A 40 -7.23 -5.61 5.55
CA LEU A 40 -6.18 -5.34 4.56
C LEU A 40 -6.16 -6.40 3.46
N GLY A 41 -6.30 -7.68 3.82
CA GLY A 41 -6.43 -8.80 2.88
C GLY A 41 -7.56 -8.59 1.88
N GLY A 42 -8.71 -8.10 2.34
CA GLY A 42 -9.85 -7.76 1.47
C GLY A 42 -9.58 -6.58 0.54
N LYS A 43 -8.79 -5.58 0.96
CA LYS A 43 -8.41 -4.45 0.09
C LYS A 43 -7.40 -4.87 -0.98
N VAL A 44 -6.48 -5.77 -0.65
CA VAL A 44 -5.39 -6.22 -1.54
C VAL A 44 -5.69 -7.49 -2.33
N ILE A 45 -6.84 -8.14 -2.13
CA ILE A 45 -7.24 -9.34 -2.88
C ILE A 45 -7.35 -9.08 -4.39
N GLY A 46 -7.59 -7.83 -4.79
CA GLY A 46 -7.61 -7.40 -6.18
C GLY A 46 -6.23 -7.10 -6.78
N ALA A 47 -5.18 -7.04 -5.96
CA ALA A 47 -3.83 -6.81 -6.45
C ALA A 47 -3.33 -8.06 -7.18
N LYS A 48 -2.86 -7.91 -8.43
CA LYS A 48 -2.19 -8.97 -9.20
C LYS A 48 -0.78 -9.27 -8.67
N LYS A 49 -0.62 -9.49 -7.36
CA LYS A 49 0.65 -9.86 -6.71
C LYS A 49 0.54 -11.25 -6.07
N SER A 50 1.68 -11.91 -5.87
CA SER A 50 1.72 -13.20 -5.16
C SER A 50 1.23 -13.06 -3.72
N GLN A 51 0.63 -14.12 -3.19
CA GLN A 51 0.13 -14.15 -1.81
C GLN A 51 1.23 -13.83 -0.79
N GLU A 52 2.47 -14.29 -1.03
CA GLU A 52 3.63 -13.94 -0.20
C GLU A 52 3.90 -12.43 -0.14
N ASN A 53 3.85 -11.75 -1.28
CA ASN A 53 4.04 -10.30 -1.35
C ASN A 53 2.90 -9.54 -0.67
N VAL A 54 1.67 -10.06 -0.80
CA VAL A 54 0.49 -9.54 -0.09
C VAL A 54 0.68 -9.67 1.44
N GLU A 55 1.06 -10.84 1.93
CA GLU A 55 1.24 -11.09 3.36
C GLU A 55 2.40 -10.26 3.94
N LYS A 56 3.49 -10.11 3.20
CA LYS A 56 4.62 -9.25 3.57
C LYS A 56 4.19 -7.78 3.65
N PHE A 57 3.47 -7.28 2.65
CA PHE A 57 2.95 -5.91 2.65
C PHE A 57 2.05 -5.65 3.84
N ILE A 58 1.09 -6.54 4.11
CA ILE A 58 0.19 -6.42 5.25
C ILE A 58 0.97 -6.38 6.57
N SER A 59 1.96 -7.27 6.73
CA SER A 59 2.76 -7.33 7.95
C SER A 59 3.59 -6.06 8.16
N GLU A 60 4.21 -5.54 7.10
CA GLU A 60 4.98 -4.29 7.15
C GLU A 60 4.08 -3.09 7.48
N LEU A 61 2.88 -3.02 6.90
CA LEU A 61 1.93 -1.93 7.15
C LEU A 61 1.43 -1.96 8.60
N LEU A 62 1.08 -3.14 9.12
CA LEU A 62 0.66 -3.29 10.52
C LEU A 62 1.78 -2.91 11.50
N GLN A 63 3.02 -3.25 11.19
CA GLN A 63 4.16 -2.86 12.01
C GLN A 63 4.35 -1.34 12.03
N ARG A 64 4.24 -0.67 10.88
CA ARG A 64 4.31 0.80 10.79
C ARG A 64 3.16 1.47 11.55
N ALA A 65 1.94 0.96 11.39
CA ALA A 65 0.76 1.50 12.08
C ALA A 65 0.85 1.40 13.61
N LYS A 66 1.58 0.42 14.15
CA LYS A 66 1.85 0.28 15.60
C LYS A 66 2.89 1.25 16.16
N THR A 67 3.65 1.91 15.28
CA THR A 67 4.77 2.78 15.67
C THR A 67 4.36 4.26 15.67
N LEU A 68 3.14 4.56 15.23
CA LEU A 68 2.46 5.86 15.33
C LEU A 68 1.68 5.94 16.65
#